data_AF-K1SIU3-F1
#
_entry.id   AF-K1SIU3-F1
#
_cell.length_a   1.000
_cell.length_b   1.000
_cell.length_c   1.000
_cell.angle_alpha   90.00
_cell.angle_beta   90.00
_cell.angle_gamma   90.00
#
_symmetry.space_group_name_H-M   'P 1'
#
loop_
_entity.id
_entity.type
_entity.pdbx_description
1 polymer ?
#
loop_
_entity_poly.entity_id
_entity_poly.type
_entity_poly.pdbx_seq_one_letter_code
_entity_poly.pdbx_strand_id
1 'polypeptide(L)' 'MVQIIIAQSIYMQAMEEGLLKTFIEAGAVVSTPTCGPCLGGYMGILAEGERCVSTTNRNFVGRMGHVKS' A
#
# COMPACT_ATOMS: atom_id res chain seq x y z
N MET A 1 -5.20 -8.12 -1.48
CA MET A 1 -5.61 -6.77 -1.06
C MET A 1 -4.75 -5.77 -1.83
N VAL A 2 -5.36 -4.84 -2.58
CA VAL A 2 -4.62 -3.79 -3.31
C VAL A 2 -4.66 -2.52 -2.46
N GLN A 3 -3.50 -2.12 -1.94
CA GLN A 3 -3.38 -0.93 -1.10
C GLN A 3 -2.56 0.15 -1.83
N ILE A 4 -3.17 1.32 -2.01
CA ILE A 4 -2.55 2.44 -2.72
C ILE A 4 -2.07 3.47 -1.69
N ILE A 5 -0.78 3.80 -1.78
CA ILE A 5 -0.08 4.73 -0.89
C ILE A 5 0.68 5.71 -1.77
N ILE A 6 0.37 7.00 -1.64
CA ILE A 6 0.86 8.07 -2.50
C ILE A 6 1.24 9.27 -1.64
N ALA A 7 2.06 10.18 -2.16
CA ALA A 7 2.38 11.43 -1.47
C ALA A 7 1.13 12.30 -1.30
N GLN A 8 1.09 13.14 -0.26
CA GLN A 8 -0.08 13.99 0.02
C GLN A 8 -0.44 14.93 -1.14
N SER A 9 0.57 15.47 -1.84
CA SER A 9 0.36 16.30 -3.03
C SER A 9 -0.34 15.51 -4.16
N ILE A 10 0.15 14.30 -4.45
CA ILE A 10 -0.43 13.41 -5.47
C ILE A 10 -1.83 12.92 -5.03
N TYR A 11 -2.07 12.73 -3.74
CA TYR A 11 -3.38 12.36 -3.22
C TYR A 11 -4.44 13.42 -3.53
N MET A 12 -4.12 14.69 -3.31
CA MET A 12 -5.02 15.80 -3.62
C MET A 12 -5.25 15.90 -5.13
N GLN A 13 -4.20 15.76 -5.95
CA GLN A 13 -4.32 15.74 -7.40
C GLN A 13 -5.19 14.57 -7.90
N ALA A 14 -4.96 13.36 -7.40
CA ALA A 14 -5.74 12.17 -7.75
C ALA A 14 -7.21 12.27 -7.30
N MET A 15 -7.49 13.05 -6.25
CA MET A 15 -8.84 13.35 -5.81
C MET A 15 -9.53 14.33 -6.76
N GLU A 16 -8.85 15.40 -7.18
CA GLU A 16 -9.35 16.38 -8.15
C GLU A 16 -9.57 15.74 -9.54
N GLU A 17 -8.68 14.84 -9.97
CA GLU A 17 -8.79 14.10 -11.23
C GLU A 17 -9.80 12.92 -11.16
N GLY A 18 -10.33 12.59 -9.98
CA GLY A 18 -11.28 11.49 -9.79
C GLY A 18 -10.67 10.09 -9.87
N LEU A 19 -9.34 9.97 -9.96
CA LEU A 19 -8.63 8.68 -10.00
C LEU A 19 -8.90 7.85 -8.75
N LEU A 20 -8.99 8.50 -7.57
CA LEU A 20 -9.31 7.79 -6.32
C LEU A 20 -10.64 7.04 -6.40
N LYS A 21 -11.65 7.63 -7.04
CA LYS A 21 -12.96 7.01 -7.22
C LYS A 21 -12.87 5.76 -8.09
N THR A 22 -12.16 5.84 -9.22
CA THR A 22 -11.92 4.70 -10.11
C THR A 22 -11.24 3.54 -9.38
N PHE A 23 -10.23 3.84 -8.55
CA PHE A 23 -9.54 2.81 -7.77
C PHE A 23 -10.43 2.18 -6.69
N ILE A 24 -11.25 2.99 -6.00
CA ILE A 24 -12.19 2.50 -4.99
C ILE A 24 -13.27 1.62 -5.64
N GLU A 25 -13.83 2.03 -6.78
CA GLU A 25 -14.81 1.25 -7.55
C GLU A 25 -14.21 -0.08 -8.08
N ALA A 26 -12.92 -0.10 -8.40
CA ALA A 26 -12.19 -1.31 -8.75
C ALA A 26 -11.89 -2.22 -7.54
N GLY A 27 -12.28 -1.83 -6.33
CA GLY A 27 -12.06 -2.60 -5.10
C GLY A 27 -10.68 -2.39 -4.45
N ALA A 28 -9.93 -1.36 -4.86
CA ALA A 28 -8.70 -0.98 -4.18
C ALA A 28 -8.99 -0.18 -2.91
N VAL A 29 -8.14 -0.38 -1.89
CA VAL A 29 -8.21 0.40 -0.64
C VAL A 29 -7.16 1.50 -0.72
N VAL A 30 -7.62 2.74 -0.83
CA VAL A 30 -6.74 3.91 -0.76
C VAL A 30 -6.57 4.29 0.70
N SER A 31 -5.33 4.43 1.15
CA SER A 31 -5.03 4.83 2.53
C SER A 31 -4.39 6.20 2.58
N THR A 32 -4.34 6.77 3.79
CA THR A 32 -3.71 8.07 4.00
C THR A 32 -2.24 8.03 3.53
N PRO A 33 -1.73 9.16 3.00
CA PRO A 33 -0.35 9.27 2.56
C PRO A 33 0.58 8.99 3.74
N THR A 34 1.22 7.82 3.72
CA THR A 34 2.11 7.34 4.80
C THR A 34 3.27 6.55 4.21
N CYS A 35 4.28 6.21 5.01
CA CYS A 35 5.44 5.42 4.59
C CYS A 35 5.09 3.95 4.26
N GLY A 36 3.86 3.52 4.55
CA GLY A 36 3.29 2.23 4.17
C GLY A 36 3.94 1.01 4.83
N PRO A 37 3.66 -0.20 4.32
CA PRO A 37 4.20 -1.44 4.89
C PRO A 37 5.68 -1.62 4.53
N CYS A 38 6.31 -0.64 3.89
CA CYS A 38 7.73 -0.71 3.53
C CYS A 38 8.63 -0.85 4.76
N LEU A 39 8.17 -0.59 5.98
CA LEU A 39 8.94 -0.88 7.20
C LEU A 39 8.33 -2.02 8.05
N GLY A 40 7.30 -2.70 7.55
CA GLY A 40 6.56 -3.72 8.31
C GLY A 40 5.80 -3.19 9.53
N GLY A 41 5.64 -1.87 9.68
CA GLY A 41 5.04 -1.23 10.86
C GLY A 41 3.71 -0.51 10.62
N TYR A 42 3.23 -0.48 9.38
CA TYR A 42 1.99 0.21 8.99
C TYR A 42 1.21 -0.61 7.97
N MET A 43 -0.09 -0.32 7.86
CA MET A 43 -1.13 -1.07 7.12
C MET A 43 -0.63 -1.84 5.88
N GLY A 44 -1.05 -3.11 5.78
CA GLY A 44 -0.63 -4.03 4.71
C GLY A 44 0.54 -4.96 5.09
N ILE A 45 0.70 -5.27 6.38
CA ILE A 45 1.69 -6.24 6.85
C ILE A 45 1.27 -7.64 6.42
N LEU A 46 2.19 -8.39 5.82
CA LEU A 46 1.98 -9.77 5.41
C LEU A 46 2.07 -10.72 6.60
N ALA A 47 1.04 -11.55 6.76
CA ALA A 47 1.01 -12.65 7.70
C ALA A 47 1.82 -13.86 7.18
N GLU A 48 2.04 -14.85 8.05
CA GLU A 48 2.73 -16.09 7.68
C GLU A 48 2.02 -16.79 6.52
N GLY A 49 2.76 -17.01 5.42
CA GLY A 49 2.24 -17.67 4.21
C GLY A 49 1.52 -16.77 3.21
N GLU A 50 1.34 -15.48 3.52
CA GLU A 50 0.75 -14.53 2.58
C GLU A 50 1.75 -14.10 1.50
N ARG A 51 1.27 -14.02 0.25
CA ARG A 51 2.06 -13.58 -0.90
C ARG A 51 1.62 -12.19 -1.32
N CYS A 52 2.60 -11.30 -1.48
CA CYS A 52 2.38 -9.93 -1.90
C CYS A 52 3.07 -9.64 -3.23
N VAL A 53 2.40 -8.87 -4.07
CA VAL A 53 3.01 -8.18 -5.21
C VAL A 53 3.02 -6.70 -4.86
N SER A 54 4.20 -6.10 -4.83
CA SER A 54 4.36 -4.70 -4.46
C SER A 54 5.14 -3.93 -5.51
N THR A 55 4.80 -2.66 -5.69
CA THR A 55 5.48 -1.71 -6.59
C THR A 55 6.61 -0.95 -5.89
N THR A 56 6.91 -1.23 -4.61
CA THR A 56 8.04 -0.58 -3.92
C THR A 56 9.38 -1.13 -4.41
N ASN A 57 10.45 -0.34 -4.28
CA ASN A 57 11.79 -0.71 -4.73
C ASN A 57 12.53 -1.70 -3.80
N ARG A 58 11.92 -2.16 -2.70
CA ARG A 58 12.56 -2.99 -1.68
C ARG A 58 11.71 -4.21 -1.39
N ASN A 59 12.24 -5.39 -1.72
CA ASN A 59 11.57 -6.68 -1.55
C ASN A 59 12.48 -7.72 -0.84
N PHE A 60 13.14 -7.32 0.24
CA PHE A 60 13.90 -8.27 1.03
C PHE A 60 13.00 -9.03 2.01
N VAL A 61 13.42 -10.24 2.38
CA VAL A 61 12.67 -11.11 3.30
C VAL A 61 12.45 -10.39 4.63
N GLY A 62 11.22 -10.41 5.17
CA GLY A 62 10.88 -9.70 6.41
C GLY A 62 10.51 -8.22 6.25
N ARG A 63 10.56 -7.65 5.03
CA ARG A 63 10.40 -6.20 4.81
C ARG A 63 8.97 -5.69 4.91
N MET A 64 8.03 -6.43 4.33
CA MET A 64 6.60 -6.07 4.29
C MET A 64 5.77 -6.90 5.26
N GLY A 65 6.43 -7.68 6.11
CA GLY A 65 5.79 -8.70 6.92
C GLY A 65 6.65 -9.95 6.99
N HIS A 66 6.08 -10.94 7.64
CA HIS A 66 6.70 -11.99 8.44
C HIS A 66 8.11 -12.54 8.09
N VAL A 67 9.03 -12.38 9.06
CA VAL A 67 9.97 -13.38 9.61
C VAL A 67 9.34 -14.67 10.16
N LYS A 68 8.88 -14.50 11.39
CA LYS A 68 7.97 -15.31 12.21
C LYS A 68 7.00 -14.43 13.06
N SER A 69 6.78 -13.18 12.58
CA SER A 69 6.11 -11.97 13.16
C SER A 69 7.08 -11.15 13.97
#